data_AF-A0A4V2QVY7-F1
#
_entry.id   AF-A0A4V2QVY7-F1
#
_cell.length_a   1.000
_cell.length_b   1.000
_cell.length_c   1.000
_cell.angle_alpha   90.00
_cell.angle_beta   90.00
_cell.angle_gamma   90.00
#
_symmetry.space_group_name_H-M   'P 1'
#
loop_
_entity.id
_entity.type
_entity.pdbx_description
1 polymer ?
#
loop_
_entity_poly.entity_id
_entity_poly.type
_entity_poly.pdbx_seq_one_letter_code
_entity_poly.pdbx_strand_id
1 'polypeptide(L)'
;MAIDGEGGAGAGGEGGSLGSASDLFGGASSAPAGEGGATAADGGQGGADPSLGADPDWWGGLSADADGETASHRDWVKSTGVKDLNGLVKVARDNQAALRDSGRVKVPGDGASAEEIAGFHRAIGVPEAVDGYSLPEVKDARGDVIPLDQGLLGKLLPKALEVGVPAPAMNGLVAEYVRLQMDEAAQFDADLKSSAEAWVKAQGPQAKAKEVAINGAIRALGLYSNDLVAIRNAMAAASIDQGGTAADGVSRALDMFSRLGEGLAEDTIINPGGAGRFGVNGREAQGELDAMKVKAGSDPVFAKAVGTPGTPENARWNRLLNQSTAYAQQQQAAG
;
A
#
# COMPACT_ATOMS: atom_id res chain seq x y z
N MET A 1 -42.69 23.69 -13.52
CA MET A 1 -42.17 24.79 -14.37
C MET A 1 -40.68 24.85 -14.09
N ALA A 2 -39.88 24.08 -14.84
CA ALA A 2 -39.33 24.45 -16.15
C ALA A 2 -38.33 25.61 -16.02
N ILE A 3 -37.05 25.25 -16.02
CA ILE A 3 -35.99 26.06 -16.61
C ILE A 3 -35.17 25.07 -17.45
N ASP A 4 -35.46 25.08 -18.75
CA ASP A 4 -34.67 24.43 -19.79
C ASP A 4 -33.56 25.38 -20.26
N GLY A 5 -32.37 24.81 -20.49
CA GLY A 5 -31.57 25.03 -21.69
C GLY A 5 -30.62 26.23 -21.76
N GLU A 6 -29.32 25.96 -21.62
CA GLU A 6 -28.21 26.34 -22.54
C GLU A 6 -26.90 25.87 -21.86
N GLY A 7 -26.12 24.91 -22.38
CA GLY A 7 -25.69 24.80 -23.77
C GLY A 7 -24.25 25.34 -23.92
N GLY A 8 -23.33 24.97 -23.02
CA GLY A 8 -21.90 25.33 -23.10
C GLY A 8 -21.05 24.11 -23.43
N ALA A 9 -20.89 23.83 -24.72
CA ALA A 9 -19.97 22.82 -25.23
C ALA A 9 -18.51 23.26 -25.00
N GLY A 10 -17.89 22.74 -23.95
CA GLY A 10 -16.43 22.75 -23.77
C GLY A 10 -15.84 21.50 -24.40
N ALA A 11 -15.16 21.65 -25.53
CA ALA A 11 -14.41 20.59 -26.18
C ALA A 11 -13.23 20.16 -25.30
N GLY A 12 -13.26 18.92 -24.83
CA GLY A 12 -12.14 18.23 -24.19
C GLY A 12 -12.21 16.76 -24.58
N GLY A 13 -11.61 16.42 -25.73
CA GLY A 13 -11.50 15.03 -26.15
C GLY A 13 -10.47 14.31 -25.31
N GLU A 14 -10.91 13.58 -24.29
CA GLU A 14 -10.16 12.45 -23.75
C GLU A 14 -10.60 11.20 -24.52
N GLY A 15 -10.01 11.01 -25.70
CA GLY A 15 -10.00 9.70 -26.32
C GLY A 15 -9.14 8.80 -25.43
N GLY A 16 -9.75 8.06 -24.51
CA GLY A 16 -9.06 7.07 -23.69
C GLY A 16 -8.28 6.13 -24.60
N SER A 17 -6.96 6.03 -24.38
CA SER A 17 -6.15 5.06 -25.11
C SER A 17 -6.68 3.65 -24.80
N LEU A 18 -6.85 2.83 -25.84
CA LEU A 18 -7.00 1.39 -25.65
C LEU A 18 -5.87 0.90 -24.75
N GLY A 19 -6.23 0.10 -23.76
CA GLY A 19 -5.28 -0.41 -22.79
C GLY A 19 -4.26 -1.35 -23.43
N SER A 20 -3.19 -1.61 -22.72
CA SER A 20 -2.21 -2.63 -23.10
C SER A 20 -1.75 -3.45 -21.91
N ALA A 21 -1.03 -4.53 -22.19
CA ALA A 21 -0.47 -5.40 -21.16
C ALA A 21 0.41 -4.63 -20.17
N SER A 22 1.07 -3.54 -20.60
CA SER A 22 1.86 -2.70 -19.69
C SER A 22 1.04 -2.07 -18.57
N ASP A 23 -0.23 -1.75 -18.81
CA ASP A 23 -1.12 -1.17 -17.79
C ASP A 23 -1.44 -2.20 -16.69
N LEU A 24 -1.54 -3.49 -17.07
CA LEU A 24 -1.65 -4.60 -16.12
C LEU A 24 -0.33 -4.89 -15.41
N PHE A 25 0.81 -4.64 -16.06
CA PHE A 25 2.14 -4.85 -15.48
C PHE A 25 2.63 -3.72 -14.55
N GLY A 26 1.79 -2.71 -14.26
CA GLY A 26 2.19 -1.60 -13.40
C GLY A 26 2.88 -0.44 -14.14
N GLY A 27 2.80 -0.41 -15.47
CA GLY A 27 3.22 0.74 -16.27
C GLY A 27 2.17 1.84 -16.22
N ALA A 28 2.37 2.85 -15.38
CA ALA A 28 1.69 4.13 -15.51
C ALA A 28 2.71 5.27 -15.56
N SER A 29 2.56 6.11 -16.58
CA SER A 29 2.99 7.50 -16.73
C SER A 29 3.87 8.08 -15.60
N SER A 30 5.13 8.33 -15.97
CA SER A 30 6.08 9.32 -15.45
C SER A 30 5.68 10.18 -14.23
N ALA A 31 6.46 10.04 -13.16
CA ALA A 31 6.99 11.17 -12.40
C ALA A 31 8.46 10.87 -12.00
N PRO A 32 9.37 11.85 -12.13
CA PRO A 32 10.81 11.65 -11.98
C PRO A 32 11.22 11.53 -10.50
N ALA A 33 12.05 10.54 -10.20
CA ALA A 33 12.75 10.45 -8.93
C ALA A 33 13.85 11.53 -8.89
N GLY A 34 13.62 12.55 -8.05
CA GLY A 34 14.60 13.57 -7.71
C GLY A 34 15.47 13.13 -6.54
N GLU A 35 16.77 13.25 -6.75
CA GLU A 35 17.88 12.92 -5.86
C GLU A 35 18.22 14.09 -4.91
N GLY A 36 18.65 13.79 -3.69
CA GLY A 36 19.23 14.75 -2.72
C GLY A 36 18.76 14.45 -1.29
N GLY A 37 19.59 14.27 -0.25
CA GLY A 37 20.97 14.69 -0.03
C GLY A 37 21.01 15.70 1.14
N ALA A 38 21.31 15.25 2.37
CA ALA A 38 21.66 16.11 3.52
C ALA A 38 22.43 15.26 4.56
N THR A 39 23.76 15.38 4.65
CA THR A 39 24.53 16.19 5.63
C THR A 39 24.19 15.94 7.10
N ALA A 40 25.00 15.10 7.75
CA ALA A 40 25.09 14.98 9.20
C ALA A 40 25.98 16.11 9.76
N ALA A 41 25.44 16.90 10.68
CA ALA A 41 26.16 17.91 11.45
C ALA A 41 26.63 17.31 12.79
N ASP A 42 27.89 17.63 13.10
CA ASP A 42 28.64 17.34 14.32
C ASP A 42 28.33 18.36 15.45
N GLY A 43 28.63 17.98 16.70
CA GLY A 43 28.70 18.86 17.87
C GLY A 43 27.75 18.45 19.01
N GLY A 44 28.17 18.23 20.26
CA GLY A 44 29.49 18.45 20.84
C GLY A 44 29.63 17.88 22.26
N GLN A 45 30.88 17.67 22.64
CA GLN A 45 31.35 17.23 23.96
C GLN A 45 30.96 18.19 25.08
N GLY A 46 30.39 17.65 26.16
CA GLY A 46 30.31 18.30 27.47
C GLY A 46 31.64 18.18 28.21
N GLY A 47 32.31 19.31 28.42
CA GLY A 47 33.54 19.41 29.20
C GLY A 47 33.30 19.22 30.70
N ALA A 48 34.16 18.46 31.34
CA ALA A 48 34.25 18.34 32.79
C ALA A 48 35.01 19.55 33.38
N ASP A 49 34.40 20.22 34.35
CA ASP A 49 35.01 21.28 35.14
C ASP A 49 35.76 20.68 36.35
N PRO A 50 37.08 20.92 36.51
CA PRO A 50 37.88 20.38 37.60
C PRO A 50 37.84 21.29 38.83
N SER A 51 36.81 21.14 39.66
CA SER A 51 36.74 21.83 40.96
C SER A 51 35.91 21.03 41.96
N LEU A 52 36.44 19.92 42.47
CA LEU A 52 35.91 19.24 43.65
C LEU A 52 36.96 19.23 44.76
N GLY A 53 36.80 20.17 45.69
CA GLY A 53 37.37 20.04 47.04
C GLY A 53 36.77 18.83 47.75
N ALA A 54 37.45 18.36 48.79
CA ALA A 54 37.10 17.13 49.52
C ALA A 54 35.60 17.00 49.82
N ASP A 55 35.06 15.81 49.54
CA ASP A 55 33.67 15.44 49.81
C ASP A 55 33.30 15.73 51.28
N PRO A 56 32.19 16.42 51.57
CA PRO A 56 31.71 16.62 52.94
C PRO A 56 31.48 15.30 53.71
N ASP A 57 31.86 15.26 54.99
CA ASP A 57 31.80 14.07 55.85
C ASP A 57 30.41 13.40 55.89
N TRP A 58 29.34 14.18 55.73
CA TRP A 58 27.96 13.66 55.76
C TRP A 58 27.59 12.84 54.52
N TRP A 59 28.33 12.96 53.41
CA TRP A 59 28.14 12.14 52.21
C TRP A 59 28.47 10.66 52.44
N GLY A 60 29.25 10.34 53.49
CA GLY A 60 29.55 8.98 53.90
C GLY A 60 28.32 8.17 54.32
N GLY A 61 27.24 8.83 54.75
CA GLY A 61 25.97 8.19 55.11
C GLY A 61 25.04 7.92 53.92
N LEU A 62 25.36 8.43 52.73
CA LEU A 62 24.60 8.17 51.50
C LEU A 62 25.10 6.90 50.82
N SER A 63 24.17 6.11 50.30
CA SER A 63 24.49 4.92 49.50
C SER A 63 25.40 5.30 48.32
N ALA A 64 26.49 4.56 48.20
CA ALA A 64 27.37 4.59 47.03
C ALA A 64 26.89 3.62 45.94
N ASP A 65 25.92 2.77 46.25
CA ASP A 65 25.34 1.83 45.30
C ASP A 65 24.31 2.55 44.43
N ALA A 66 24.33 2.26 43.14
CA ALA A 66 23.31 2.67 42.19
C ALA A 66 22.02 1.90 42.42
N ASP A 67 20.87 2.59 42.36
CA ASP A 67 19.55 1.97 42.44
C ASP A 67 19.05 1.70 41.00
N GLY A 68 19.40 0.54 40.47
CA GLY A 68 19.08 0.14 39.09
C GLY A 68 19.86 0.93 38.02
N GLU A 69 19.17 1.50 37.03
CA GLU A 69 19.76 2.29 35.93
C GLU A 69 20.06 3.76 36.33
N THR A 70 19.81 4.13 37.59
CA THR A 70 20.00 5.50 38.09
C THR A 70 21.33 5.67 38.82
N ALA A 71 21.87 6.89 38.83
CA ALA A 71 23.11 7.21 39.55
C ALA A 71 22.96 6.92 41.06
N SER A 72 24.06 6.58 41.73
CA SER A 72 24.06 6.39 43.18
C SER A 72 23.55 7.63 43.91
N HIS A 73 22.96 7.46 45.10
CA HIS A 73 22.46 8.60 45.88
C HIS A 73 23.56 9.64 46.14
N ARG A 74 24.81 9.20 46.34
CA ARG A 74 25.96 10.08 46.50
C ARG A 74 26.30 10.84 45.22
N ASP A 75 26.33 10.18 44.07
CA ASP A 75 26.67 10.81 42.79
C ASP A 75 25.57 11.78 42.33
N TRP A 76 24.30 11.45 42.61
CA TRP A 76 23.19 12.36 42.39
C TRP A 76 23.29 13.63 43.25
N VAL A 77 23.58 13.50 44.55
CA VAL A 77 23.79 14.65 45.46
C VAL A 77 24.99 15.51 45.01
N LYS A 78 26.07 14.88 44.52
CA LYS A 78 27.20 15.59 43.92
C LYS A 78 26.79 16.38 42.67
N SER A 79 26.04 15.75 41.77
CA SER A 79 25.59 16.37 40.51
C SER A 79 24.62 17.54 40.72
N THR A 80 23.85 17.52 41.81
CA THR A 80 22.91 18.58 42.17
C THR A 80 23.57 19.75 42.90
N GLY A 81 24.86 19.64 43.26
CA GLY A 81 25.63 20.72 43.89
C GLY A 81 25.24 21.02 45.34
N VAL A 82 24.61 20.07 46.04
CA VAL A 82 24.15 20.24 47.42
C VAL A 82 25.33 20.16 48.39
N LYS A 83 25.65 21.28 49.06
CA LYS A 83 26.85 21.42 49.90
C LYS A 83 26.67 20.93 51.34
N ASP A 84 25.44 20.94 51.86
CA ASP A 84 25.12 20.57 53.24
C ASP A 84 23.72 19.93 53.37
N LEU A 85 23.44 19.38 54.56
CA LEU A 85 22.18 18.70 54.85
C LEU A 85 20.97 19.65 54.78
N ASN A 86 21.14 20.94 55.09
CA ASN A 86 20.07 21.93 54.97
C ASN A 86 19.75 22.20 53.50
N GLY A 87 20.74 22.19 52.62
CA GLY A 87 20.59 22.25 51.17
C GLY A 87 19.82 21.03 50.63
N LEU A 88 20.07 19.84 51.18
CA LEU A 88 19.32 18.63 50.80
C LEU A 88 17.85 18.73 51.22
N VAL A 89 17.60 19.16 52.46
CA VAL A 89 16.22 19.40 52.95
C VAL A 89 15.54 20.51 52.18
N LYS A 90 16.28 21.55 51.75
CA LYS A 90 15.77 22.62 50.90
C LYS A 90 15.38 22.08 49.51
N VAL A 91 16.22 21.28 48.86
CA VAL A 91 15.88 20.63 47.58
C VAL A 91 14.67 19.71 47.74
N ALA A 92 14.59 18.94 48.83
CA ALA A 92 13.44 18.09 49.11
C ALA A 92 12.16 18.91 49.33
N ARG A 93 12.23 20.02 50.08
CA ARG A 93 11.09 20.93 50.29
C ARG A 93 10.70 21.68 49.03
N ASP A 94 11.65 22.16 48.25
CA ASP A 94 11.42 22.88 47.00
C ASP A 94 10.86 21.92 45.92
N ASN A 95 11.31 20.66 45.89
CA ASN A 95 10.70 19.62 45.04
C ASN A 95 9.32 19.20 45.55
N GLN A 96 9.13 19.08 46.86
CA GLN A 96 7.82 18.79 47.44
C GLN A 96 6.84 19.94 47.19
N ALA A 97 7.28 21.19 47.30
CA ALA A 97 6.51 22.38 46.94
C ALA A 97 6.32 22.47 45.41
N ALA A 98 7.30 22.10 44.59
CA ALA A 98 7.10 22.00 43.15
C ALA A 98 6.04 20.93 42.81
N LEU A 99 6.04 19.78 43.48
CA LEU A 99 5.10 18.70 43.21
C LEU A 99 3.71 18.94 43.80
N ARG A 100 3.60 19.54 45.00
CA ARG A 100 2.31 19.87 45.65
C ARG A 100 1.77 21.24 45.27
N ASP A 101 2.61 22.26 45.23
CA ASP A 101 2.21 23.67 45.14
C ASP A 101 2.35 24.24 43.72
N SER A 102 3.21 23.68 42.85
CA SER A 102 3.34 24.17 41.46
C SER A 102 2.32 23.59 40.47
N GLY A 103 1.48 22.64 40.89
CA GLY A 103 0.31 22.19 40.11
C GLY A 103 0.63 21.59 38.73
N ARG A 104 1.87 21.16 38.47
CA ARG A 104 2.32 20.87 37.10
C ARG A 104 1.60 19.72 36.41
N VAL A 105 1.05 18.73 37.12
CA VAL A 105 0.17 17.71 36.54
C VAL A 105 -0.73 17.11 37.64
N LYS A 106 -1.82 17.80 38.00
CA LYS A 106 -2.88 17.17 38.80
C LYS A 106 -3.69 16.28 37.85
N VAL A 107 -3.29 15.03 37.65
CA VAL A 107 -4.08 14.07 36.85
C VAL A 107 -5.43 13.91 37.55
N PRO A 108 -6.54 14.34 36.92
CA PRO A 108 -7.86 14.22 37.54
C PRO A 108 -8.16 12.74 37.80
N GLY A 109 -8.53 12.38 39.03
CA GLY A 109 -9.02 11.03 39.35
C GLY A 109 -10.47 10.85 38.89
N ASP A 110 -11.01 9.63 39.00
CA ASP A 110 -12.34 9.22 38.50
C ASP A 110 -13.56 10.04 39.03
N GLY A 111 -13.35 10.98 39.95
CA GLY A 111 -14.38 11.87 40.51
C GLY A 111 -13.99 13.35 40.55
N ALA A 112 -13.01 13.78 39.75
CA ALA A 112 -12.60 15.18 39.68
C ALA A 112 -13.73 16.08 39.17
N SER A 113 -13.79 17.32 39.67
CA SER A 113 -14.83 18.26 39.23
C SER A 113 -14.60 18.69 37.77
N ALA A 114 -15.66 19.15 37.10
CA ALA A 114 -15.56 19.64 35.73
C ALA A 114 -14.55 20.80 35.60
N GLU A 115 -14.39 21.62 36.64
CA GLU A 115 -13.38 22.69 36.67
C GLU A 115 -11.94 22.15 36.78
N GLU A 116 -11.72 21.07 37.52
CA GLU A 116 -10.40 20.44 37.64
C GLU A 116 -9.98 19.76 36.32
N ILE A 117 -10.92 19.10 35.65
CA ILE A 117 -10.71 18.51 34.32
C ILE A 117 -10.42 19.60 33.29
N ALA A 118 -11.20 20.69 33.28
CA ALA A 118 -10.97 21.81 32.36
C ALA A 118 -9.62 22.51 32.62
N GLY A 119 -9.21 22.67 33.88
CA GLY A 119 -7.90 23.19 34.25
C GLY A 119 -6.76 22.30 33.78
N PHE A 120 -6.92 20.97 33.90
CA PHE A 120 -5.96 19.98 33.39
C PHE A 120 -5.89 19.99 31.86
N HIS A 121 -7.03 19.98 31.18
CA HIS A 121 -7.13 20.07 29.71
C HIS A 121 -6.41 21.32 29.17
N ARG A 122 -6.62 22.48 29.79
CA ARG A 122 -5.91 23.71 29.42
C ARG A 122 -4.39 23.59 29.68
N ALA A 123 -3.99 22.93 30.77
CA ALA A 123 -2.57 22.76 31.12
C ALA A 123 -1.81 21.80 30.17
N ILE A 124 -2.47 20.77 29.65
CA ILE A 124 -1.87 19.82 28.70
C ILE A 124 -1.99 20.27 27.23
N GLY A 125 -2.60 21.44 26.98
CA GLY A 125 -2.71 22.02 25.63
C GLY A 125 -3.91 21.52 24.81
N VAL A 126 -5.00 21.12 25.48
CA VAL A 126 -6.30 20.91 24.82
C VAL A 126 -6.89 22.28 24.46
N PRO A 127 -7.36 22.49 23.22
CA PRO A 127 -8.08 23.70 22.84
C PRO A 127 -9.35 23.94 23.66
N GLU A 128 -9.79 25.20 23.76
CA GLU A 128 -11.10 25.53 24.35
C GLU A 128 -12.27 25.28 23.36
N ALA A 129 -11.96 25.20 22.07
CA ALA A 129 -12.91 24.98 20.99
C ALA A 129 -12.28 24.14 19.88
N VAL A 130 -13.13 23.51 19.07
CA VAL A 130 -12.75 22.66 17.93
C VAL A 130 -11.80 23.39 16.96
N ASP A 131 -12.01 24.70 16.76
CA ASP A 131 -11.20 25.54 15.87
C ASP A 131 -9.74 25.72 16.33
N GLY A 132 -9.40 25.35 17.57
CA GLY A 132 -8.02 25.40 18.06
C GLY A 132 -7.16 24.21 17.63
N TYR A 133 -7.73 23.20 16.96
CA TYR A 133 -6.96 22.15 16.30
C TYR A 133 -6.44 22.63 14.94
N SER A 134 -5.23 23.21 14.93
CA SER A 134 -4.55 23.61 13.70
C SER A 134 -3.92 22.40 13.02
N LEU A 135 -4.73 21.60 12.32
CA LEU A 135 -4.24 20.45 11.56
C LEU A 135 -3.23 20.90 10.49
N PRO A 136 -2.07 20.26 10.36
CA PRO A 136 -1.07 20.63 9.37
C PRO A 136 -1.58 20.38 7.96
N GLU A 137 -1.19 21.24 7.01
CA GLU A 137 -1.33 20.94 5.59
C GLU A 137 -0.42 19.76 5.26
N VAL A 138 -1.03 18.62 4.93
CA VAL A 138 -0.29 17.46 4.47
C VAL A 138 -0.11 17.59 2.96
N LYS A 139 1.14 17.46 2.51
CA LYS A 139 1.50 17.54 1.09
C LYS A 139 1.84 16.16 0.58
N ASP A 140 1.48 15.91 -0.67
CA ASP A 140 1.86 14.70 -1.36
C ASP A 140 3.35 14.73 -1.79
N ALA A 141 3.81 13.64 -2.43
CA ALA A 141 5.17 13.55 -2.96
C ALA A 141 5.49 14.57 -4.07
N ARG A 142 4.47 15.22 -4.65
CA ARG A 142 4.57 16.26 -5.68
C ARG A 142 4.52 17.67 -5.08
N GLY A 143 4.27 17.78 -3.78
CA GLY A 143 4.12 19.04 -3.06
C GLY A 143 2.70 19.61 -3.08
N ASP A 144 1.74 18.88 -3.62
CA ASP A 144 0.33 19.27 -3.69
C ASP A 144 -0.35 19.02 -2.33
N VAL A 145 -1.19 19.96 -1.89
CA VAL A 145 -1.92 19.84 -0.62
C VAL A 145 -3.01 18.79 -0.76
N ILE A 146 -2.95 17.75 0.07
CA ILE A 146 -3.96 16.71 0.13
C ILE A 146 -5.18 17.28 0.88
N PRO A 147 -6.37 17.35 0.25
CA PRO A 147 -7.57 17.78 0.93
C PRO A 147 -7.95 16.72 1.97
N LEU A 148 -7.84 17.07 3.24
CA LEU A 148 -8.35 16.24 4.34
C LEU A 148 -9.87 16.13 4.24
N ASP A 149 -10.41 14.95 4.57
CA ASP A 149 -11.86 14.72 4.63
C ASP A 149 -12.48 15.55 5.76
N GLN A 150 -13.04 16.71 5.38
CA GLN A 150 -13.70 17.65 6.28
C GLN A 150 -14.91 17.01 6.98
N GLY A 151 -15.57 16.03 6.36
CA GLY A 151 -16.71 15.33 6.95
C GLY A 151 -16.30 14.38 8.07
N LEU A 152 -15.14 13.71 7.92
CA LEU A 152 -14.55 12.89 8.98
C LEU A 152 -13.98 13.77 10.10
N LEU A 153 -13.23 14.82 9.76
CA LEU A 153 -12.67 15.76 10.72
C LEU A 153 -13.76 16.46 11.55
N GLY A 154 -14.87 16.83 10.93
CA GLY A 154 -16.04 17.40 11.60
C GLY A 154 -16.69 16.48 12.64
N LYS A 155 -16.42 15.17 12.60
CA LYS A 155 -16.86 14.19 13.62
C LYS A 155 -15.76 13.87 14.62
N LEU A 156 -14.50 13.85 14.17
CA LEU A 156 -13.35 13.47 14.97
C LEU A 156 -12.95 14.57 15.96
N LEU A 157 -12.86 15.83 15.51
CA LEU A 157 -12.38 16.93 16.35
C LEU A 157 -13.31 17.26 17.54
N PRO A 158 -14.65 17.22 17.42
CA PRO A 158 -15.53 17.34 18.59
C PRO A 158 -15.30 16.24 19.62
N LYS A 159 -15.06 14.99 19.16
CA LYS A 159 -14.78 13.88 20.08
C LYS A 159 -13.41 14.03 20.75
N ALA A 160 -12.42 14.53 20.01
CA ALA A 160 -11.09 14.83 20.53
C ALA A 160 -11.12 15.89 21.64
N LEU A 161 -11.95 16.92 21.46
CA LEU A 161 -12.19 17.93 22.49
C LEU A 161 -12.87 17.32 23.73
N GLU A 162 -13.89 16.47 23.52
CA GLU A 162 -14.61 15.79 24.61
C GLU A 162 -13.69 14.88 25.44
N VAL A 163 -12.79 14.14 24.78
CA VAL A 163 -11.85 13.22 25.45
C VAL A 163 -10.55 13.88 25.90
N GLY A 164 -10.38 15.18 25.68
CA GLY A 164 -9.25 15.94 26.18
C GLY A 164 -7.92 15.69 25.45
N VAL A 165 -7.95 15.47 24.14
CA VAL A 165 -6.71 15.27 23.36
C VAL A 165 -6.00 16.61 23.14
N PRO A 166 -4.72 16.76 23.52
CA PRO A 166 -3.94 17.95 23.23
C PRO A 166 -3.83 18.25 21.74
N ALA A 167 -3.85 19.54 21.38
CA ALA A 167 -3.67 19.98 19.99
C ALA A 167 -2.42 19.40 19.30
N PRO A 168 -1.20 19.43 19.89
CA PRO A 168 -0.02 18.88 19.23
C PRO A 168 -0.09 17.36 19.02
N ALA A 169 -0.75 16.64 19.93
CA ALA A 169 -0.92 15.19 19.81
C ALA A 169 -1.90 14.84 18.68
N MET A 170 -3.03 15.54 18.57
CA MET A 170 -3.98 15.34 17.49
C MET A 170 -3.37 15.71 16.13
N ASN A 171 -2.68 16.85 16.05
CA ASN A 171 -2.03 17.31 14.83
C ASN A 171 -0.96 16.31 14.34
N GLY A 172 -0.13 15.80 15.27
CA GLY A 172 0.88 14.78 14.95
C GLY A 172 0.26 13.45 14.52
N LEU A 173 -0.82 13.02 15.17
CA LEU A 173 -1.53 11.79 14.81
C LEU A 173 -2.15 11.87 13.41
N VAL A 174 -2.82 12.97 13.08
CA VAL A 174 -3.40 13.16 11.74
C VAL A 174 -2.30 13.23 10.68
N ALA A 175 -1.20 13.93 10.95
CA ALA A 175 -0.07 14.00 10.02
C ALA A 175 0.54 12.60 9.76
N GLU A 176 0.79 11.81 10.81
CA GLU A 176 1.37 10.47 10.64
C GLU A 176 0.37 9.50 10.01
N TYR A 177 -0.93 9.61 10.31
CA TYR A 177 -1.95 8.79 9.67
C TYR A 177 -2.00 9.01 8.16
N VAL A 178 -1.97 10.27 7.70
CA VAL A 178 -1.91 10.58 6.27
C VAL A 178 -0.61 10.09 5.66
N ARG A 179 0.53 10.24 6.36
CA ARG A 179 1.83 9.72 5.92
C ARG A 179 1.80 8.20 5.74
N LEU A 180 1.22 7.47 6.70
CA LEU A 180 1.08 6.02 6.64
C LEU A 180 0.17 5.58 5.49
N GLN A 181 -0.94 6.26 5.24
CA GLN A 181 -1.79 5.96 4.07
C GLN A 181 -1.05 6.17 2.75
N MET A 182 -0.21 7.20 2.66
CA MET A 182 0.61 7.45 1.48
C MET A 182 1.69 6.38 1.29
N ASP A 183 2.38 6.02 2.37
CA ASP A 183 3.38 4.95 2.36
C ASP A 183 2.73 3.61 1.97
N GLU A 184 1.53 3.32 2.48
CA GLU A 184 0.78 2.11 2.15
C GLU A 184 0.35 2.09 0.68
N ALA A 185 -0.12 3.22 0.12
CA ALA A 185 -0.44 3.33 -1.30
C ALA A 185 0.80 3.16 -2.20
N ALA A 186 1.92 3.79 -1.83
CA ALA A 186 3.18 3.66 -2.56
C ALA A 186 3.74 2.23 -2.49
N GLN A 187 3.65 1.60 -1.33
CA GLN A 187 4.04 0.20 -1.13
C GLN A 187 3.14 -0.74 -1.93
N PHE A 188 1.83 -0.49 -1.94
CA PHE A 188 0.88 -1.25 -2.74
C PHE A 188 1.24 -1.17 -4.22
N ASP A 189 1.50 0.02 -4.77
CA ASP A 189 1.93 0.18 -6.17
C ASP A 189 3.28 -0.52 -6.47
N ALA A 190 4.23 -0.44 -5.54
CA ALA A 190 5.52 -1.14 -5.66
C ALA A 190 5.34 -2.66 -5.66
N ASP A 191 4.47 -3.19 -4.81
CA ASP A 191 4.15 -4.61 -4.70
C ASP A 191 3.45 -5.10 -5.97
N LEU A 192 2.52 -4.32 -6.54
CA LEU A 192 1.86 -4.64 -7.82
C LEU A 192 2.89 -4.75 -8.96
N LYS A 193 3.81 -3.80 -9.06
CA LYS A 193 4.87 -3.81 -10.08
C LYS A 193 5.82 -4.98 -9.92
N SER A 194 6.31 -5.21 -8.70
CA SER A 194 7.19 -6.34 -8.37
C SER A 194 6.52 -7.68 -8.71
N SER A 195 5.22 -7.81 -8.43
CA SER A 195 4.44 -9.01 -8.73
C SER A 195 4.27 -9.25 -10.23
N ALA A 196 4.04 -8.20 -11.00
CA ALA A 196 4.00 -8.28 -12.46
C ALA A 196 5.35 -8.71 -13.05
N GLU A 197 6.45 -8.14 -12.57
CA GLU A 197 7.81 -8.53 -12.98
C GLU A 197 8.12 -10.00 -12.63
N ALA A 198 7.73 -10.44 -11.42
CA ALA A 198 7.85 -11.82 -10.99
C ALA A 198 7.04 -12.77 -11.87
N TRP A 199 5.81 -12.38 -12.26
CA TRP A 199 4.99 -13.15 -13.18
C TRP A 199 5.66 -13.30 -14.54
N VAL A 200 6.16 -12.21 -15.13
CA VAL A 200 6.87 -12.23 -16.43
C VAL A 200 8.09 -13.16 -16.36
N LYS A 201 8.88 -13.07 -15.28
CA LYS A 201 10.04 -13.94 -15.05
C LYS A 201 9.64 -15.41 -14.95
N ALA A 202 8.52 -15.72 -14.28
CA ALA A 202 8.00 -17.07 -14.16
C ALA A 202 7.57 -17.68 -15.50
N GLN A 203 7.12 -16.87 -16.47
CA GLN A 203 6.74 -17.36 -17.80
C GLN A 203 7.94 -17.74 -18.69
N GLY A 204 9.14 -17.23 -18.38
CA GLY A 204 10.36 -17.55 -19.12
C GLY A 204 10.23 -17.26 -20.63
N PRO A 205 10.56 -18.22 -21.52
CA PRO A 205 10.49 -18.02 -22.98
C PRO A 205 9.09 -17.66 -23.51
N GLN A 206 8.03 -17.99 -22.76
CA GLN A 206 6.65 -17.75 -23.19
C GLN A 206 6.14 -16.34 -22.87
N ALA A 207 6.89 -15.54 -22.10
CA ALA A 207 6.45 -14.22 -21.64
C ALA A 207 5.93 -13.33 -22.78
N LYS A 208 6.68 -13.24 -23.88
CA LYS A 208 6.29 -12.45 -25.06
C LYS A 208 5.02 -12.95 -25.75
N ALA A 209 4.85 -14.28 -25.84
CA ALA A 209 3.65 -14.86 -26.45
C ALA A 209 2.41 -14.58 -25.60
N LYS A 210 2.55 -14.67 -24.27
CA LYS A 210 1.49 -14.35 -23.32
C LYS A 210 1.15 -12.86 -23.27
N GLU A 211 2.14 -11.99 -23.38
CA GLU A 211 1.92 -10.54 -23.52
C GLU A 211 1.10 -10.22 -24.78
N VAL A 212 1.43 -10.84 -25.91
CA VAL A 212 0.66 -10.70 -27.15
C VAL A 212 -0.78 -11.20 -26.99
N ALA A 213 -0.97 -12.34 -26.30
CA ALA A 213 -2.29 -12.86 -25.97
C ALA A 213 -3.08 -11.87 -25.10
N ILE A 214 -2.50 -11.36 -24.02
CA ILE A 214 -3.10 -10.34 -23.14
C ILE A 214 -3.54 -9.12 -23.95
N ASN A 215 -2.66 -8.58 -24.81
CA ASN A 215 -2.99 -7.47 -25.69
C ASN A 215 -4.11 -7.79 -26.70
N GLY A 216 -4.24 -9.05 -27.12
CA GLY A 216 -5.37 -9.54 -27.92
C GLY A 216 -6.68 -9.53 -27.14
N ALA A 217 -6.65 -10.04 -25.90
CA ALA A 217 -7.81 -10.05 -25.01
C ALA A 217 -8.31 -8.65 -24.67
N ILE A 218 -7.39 -7.74 -24.33
CA ILE A 218 -7.71 -6.34 -24.02
C ILE A 218 -8.45 -5.68 -25.19
N ARG A 219 -7.93 -5.83 -26.41
CA ARG A 219 -8.55 -5.28 -27.62
C ARG A 219 -9.91 -5.91 -27.92
N ALA A 220 -10.04 -7.21 -27.75
CA ALA A 220 -11.30 -7.92 -28.00
C ALA A 220 -12.41 -7.54 -26.99
N LEU A 221 -12.02 -7.24 -25.75
CA LEU A 221 -12.92 -6.82 -24.68
C LEU A 221 -13.18 -5.30 -24.69
N GLY A 222 -12.46 -4.54 -25.51
CA GLY A 222 -12.59 -3.09 -25.59
C GLY A 222 -12.20 -2.36 -24.29
N LEU A 223 -11.26 -2.91 -23.53
CA LEU A 223 -10.85 -2.36 -22.24
C LEU A 223 -9.85 -1.21 -22.44
N TYR A 224 -10.06 -0.12 -21.73
CA TYR A 224 -9.17 1.02 -21.68
C TYR A 224 -8.18 0.88 -20.52
N SER A 225 -7.09 1.67 -20.52
CA SER A 225 -6.06 1.60 -19.47
C SER A 225 -6.64 1.75 -18.05
N ASN A 226 -7.63 2.61 -17.86
CA ASN A 226 -8.31 2.79 -16.57
C ASN A 226 -9.07 1.53 -16.12
N ASP A 227 -9.70 0.82 -17.06
CA ASP A 227 -10.39 -0.44 -16.76
C ASP A 227 -9.40 -1.51 -16.32
N LEU A 228 -8.23 -1.58 -16.96
CA LEU A 228 -7.20 -2.55 -16.63
C LEU A 228 -6.60 -2.31 -15.25
N VAL A 229 -6.33 -1.04 -14.92
CA VAL A 229 -5.87 -0.66 -13.58
C VAL A 229 -6.95 -0.99 -12.54
N ALA A 230 -8.21 -0.68 -12.80
CA ALA A 230 -9.31 -1.00 -11.90
C ALA A 230 -9.47 -2.52 -11.69
N ILE A 231 -9.44 -3.32 -12.76
CA ILE A 231 -9.53 -4.79 -12.69
C ILE A 231 -8.35 -5.37 -11.91
N ARG A 232 -7.13 -4.91 -12.18
CA ARG A 232 -5.92 -5.34 -11.46
C ARG A 232 -6.04 -5.04 -9.97
N ASN A 233 -6.43 -3.82 -9.61
CA ASN A 233 -6.55 -3.41 -8.21
C ASN A 233 -7.70 -4.13 -7.50
N ALA A 234 -8.84 -4.33 -8.17
CA ALA A 234 -9.96 -5.10 -7.63
C ALA A 234 -9.59 -6.57 -7.38
N MET A 235 -8.82 -7.19 -8.28
CA MET A 235 -8.35 -8.56 -8.13
C MET A 235 -7.31 -8.69 -7.00
N ALA A 236 -6.43 -7.69 -6.84
CA ALA A 236 -5.51 -7.62 -5.72
C ALA A 236 -6.25 -7.49 -4.38
N ALA A 237 -7.23 -6.58 -4.29
CA ALA A 237 -8.06 -6.40 -3.10
C ALA A 237 -8.85 -7.68 -2.76
N ALA A 238 -9.51 -8.29 -3.73
CA ALA A 238 -10.28 -9.52 -3.53
C ALA A 238 -9.39 -10.70 -3.09
N SER A 239 -8.12 -10.72 -3.49
CA SER A 239 -7.15 -11.72 -3.03
C SER A 239 -6.80 -11.52 -1.56
N ILE A 240 -6.59 -10.27 -1.12
CA ILE A 240 -6.34 -9.93 0.28
C ILE A 240 -7.54 -10.33 1.16
N ASP A 241 -8.78 -10.04 0.72
CA ASP A 241 -10.00 -10.42 1.44
C ASP A 241 -10.15 -11.95 1.60
N GLN A 242 -9.55 -12.72 0.69
CA GLN A 242 -9.52 -14.19 0.73
C GLN A 242 -8.33 -14.73 1.56
N GLY A 243 -7.56 -13.87 2.23
CA GLY A 243 -6.38 -14.24 3.00
C GLY A 243 -5.12 -14.49 2.16
N GLY A 244 -5.14 -14.13 0.87
CA GLY A 244 -3.99 -14.14 -0.02
C GLY A 244 -3.25 -12.79 -0.03
N THR A 245 -2.36 -12.63 -1.00
CA THR A 245 -1.60 -11.38 -1.18
C THR A 245 -2.10 -10.58 -2.38
N ALA A 246 -1.76 -9.29 -2.46
CA ALA A 246 -1.98 -8.48 -3.66
C ALA A 246 -1.33 -9.12 -4.90
N ALA A 247 -0.14 -9.71 -4.72
CA ALA A 247 0.61 -10.40 -5.76
C ALA A 247 -0.16 -11.57 -6.39
N ASP A 248 -0.87 -12.34 -5.57
CA ASP A 248 -1.70 -13.45 -6.04
C ASP A 248 -2.87 -12.95 -6.90
N GLY A 249 -3.45 -11.80 -6.55
CA GLY A 249 -4.52 -11.17 -7.32
C GLY A 249 -4.04 -10.64 -8.68
N VAL A 250 -2.88 -9.97 -8.71
CA VAL A 250 -2.25 -9.51 -9.96
C VAL A 250 -1.90 -10.68 -10.87
N SER A 251 -1.27 -11.73 -10.31
CA SER A 251 -0.91 -12.93 -11.06
C SER A 251 -2.14 -13.62 -11.64
N ARG A 252 -3.23 -13.70 -10.86
CA ARG A 252 -4.52 -14.25 -11.30
C ARG A 252 -5.13 -13.42 -12.44
N ALA A 253 -5.05 -12.09 -12.38
CA ALA A 253 -5.52 -11.22 -13.45
C ALA A 253 -4.71 -11.43 -14.74
N LEU A 254 -3.37 -11.45 -14.65
CA LEU A 254 -2.49 -11.68 -15.79
C LEU A 254 -2.71 -13.06 -16.42
N ASP A 255 -2.86 -14.10 -15.61
CA ASP A 255 -3.19 -15.45 -16.09
C ASP A 255 -4.56 -15.52 -16.77
N MET A 256 -5.57 -14.82 -16.23
CA MET A 256 -6.89 -14.75 -16.83
C MET A 256 -6.84 -14.10 -18.21
N PHE A 257 -6.19 -12.94 -18.35
CA PHE A 257 -6.06 -12.27 -19.64
C PHE A 257 -5.19 -13.04 -20.64
N SER A 258 -4.12 -13.72 -20.18
CA SER A 258 -3.31 -14.60 -21.03
C SER A 258 -4.16 -15.73 -21.61
N ARG A 259 -4.94 -16.42 -20.78
CA ARG A 259 -5.80 -17.53 -21.21
C ARG A 259 -6.93 -17.06 -22.15
N LEU A 260 -7.54 -15.92 -21.86
CA LEU A 260 -8.55 -15.31 -22.74
C LEU A 260 -7.94 -14.98 -24.11
N GLY A 261 -6.75 -14.39 -24.12
CA GLY A 261 -6.04 -14.03 -25.32
C GLY A 261 -5.62 -15.23 -26.17
N GLU A 262 -5.12 -16.28 -25.52
CA GLU A 262 -4.77 -17.55 -26.17
C GLU A 262 -6.00 -18.18 -26.84
N GLY A 263 -7.15 -18.19 -26.16
CA GLY A 263 -8.39 -18.69 -26.74
C GLY A 263 -8.92 -17.83 -27.91
N LEU A 264 -8.77 -16.51 -27.86
CA LEU A 264 -9.17 -15.61 -28.94
C LEU A 264 -8.26 -15.70 -30.16
N ALA A 265 -6.93 -15.82 -29.96
CA ALA A 265 -5.97 -15.99 -31.04
C ALA A 265 -6.23 -17.28 -31.83
N GLU A 266 -6.69 -18.32 -31.16
CA GLU A 266 -7.02 -19.59 -31.79
C GLU A 266 -8.29 -19.52 -32.64
N ASP A 267 -9.32 -18.80 -32.20
CA ASP A 267 -10.56 -18.59 -32.96
C ASP A 267 -10.31 -17.69 -34.20
N THR A 268 -9.46 -16.67 -34.06
CA THR A 268 -9.11 -15.73 -35.15
C THR A 268 -8.27 -16.39 -36.26
N ILE A 269 -7.42 -17.37 -35.92
CA ILE A 269 -6.61 -18.12 -36.89
C ILE A 269 -7.47 -19.13 -37.68
N ILE A 270 -8.64 -19.52 -37.16
CA ILE A 270 -9.53 -20.52 -37.77
C ILE A 270 -10.60 -19.86 -38.66
N ASN A 271 -11.01 -18.61 -38.36
CA ASN A 271 -12.11 -17.96 -39.06
C ASN A 271 -11.76 -16.53 -39.51
N PRO A 272 -11.17 -16.33 -40.71
CA PRO A 272 -10.95 -15.00 -41.26
C PRO A 272 -12.29 -14.41 -41.72
N GLY A 273 -13.14 -13.98 -40.78
CA GLY A 273 -14.41 -13.31 -41.06
C GLY A 273 -15.62 -13.64 -40.17
N GLY A 274 -15.47 -14.45 -39.12
CA GLY A 274 -16.60 -14.84 -38.25
C GLY A 274 -16.49 -14.25 -36.84
N ALA A 275 -17.57 -13.61 -36.36
CA ALA A 275 -17.68 -13.14 -34.99
C ALA A 275 -17.40 -14.27 -33.98
N GLY A 276 -16.50 -14.00 -33.03
CA GLY A 276 -15.96 -15.01 -32.12
C GLY A 276 -17.03 -15.74 -31.32
N ARG A 277 -16.96 -17.07 -31.33
CA ARG A 277 -17.85 -17.96 -30.57
C ARG A 277 -16.99 -18.90 -29.72
N PHE A 278 -17.10 -18.76 -28.41
CA PHE A 278 -16.43 -19.61 -27.43
C PHE A 278 -16.83 -21.09 -27.58
N GLY A 279 -15.82 -21.95 -27.71
CA GLY A 279 -15.91 -23.39 -27.44
C GLY A 279 -16.16 -24.28 -28.65
N VAL A 280 -15.07 -24.85 -29.21
CA VAL A 280 -15.15 -25.97 -30.15
C VAL A 280 -15.70 -27.19 -29.40
N ASN A 281 -16.89 -27.68 -29.78
CA ASN A 281 -17.45 -28.88 -29.16
C ASN A 281 -16.68 -30.15 -29.62
N GLY A 282 -16.78 -31.26 -28.87
CA GLY A 282 -15.98 -32.47 -29.16
C GLY A 282 -16.17 -33.07 -30.56
N ARG A 283 -17.30 -32.79 -31.23
CA ARG A 283 -17.57 -33.18 -32.62
C ARG A 283 -16.84 -32.25 -33.61
N GLU A 284 -16.84 -30.95 -33.33
CA GLU A 284 -16.08 -29.96 -34.10
C GLU A 284 -14.58 -30.16 -33.95
N ALA A 285 -14.10 -30.56 -32.76
CA ALA A 285 -12.69 -30.86 -32.52
C ALA A 285 -12.19 -32.05 -33.38
N GLN A 286 -13.05 -33.04 -33.62
CA GLN A 286 -12.73 -34.17 -34.51
C GLN A 286 -12.70 -33.74 -35.98
N GLY A 287 -13.66 -32.91 -36.41
CA GLY A 287 -13.64 -32.32 -37.75
C GLY A 287 -12.41 -31.45 -38.00
N GLU A 288 -11.96 -30.69 -36.99
CA GLU A 288 -10.75 -29.89 -37.06
C GLU A 288 -9.47 -30.72 -37.11
N LEU A 289 -9.39 -31.82 -36.34
CA LEU A 289 -8.28 -32.77 -36.45
C LEU A 289 -8.17 -33.35 -37.85
N ASP A 290 -9.31 -33.69 -38.47
CA ASP A 290 -9.32 -34.25 -39.82
C ASP A 290 -8.93 -33.20 -40.87
N ALA A 291 -9.37 -31.95 -40.71
CA ALA A 291 -8.89 -30.84 -41.54
C ALA A 291 -7.38 -30.58 -41.38
N MET A 292 -6.85 -30.66 -40.16
CA MET A 292 -5.40 -30.55 -39.91
C MET A 292 -4.61 -31.72 -40.53
N LYS A 293 -5.14 -32.95 -40.51
CA LYS A 293 -4.52 -34.10 -41.19
C LYS A 293 -4.45 -33.90 -42.69
N VAL A 294 -5.52 -33.40 -43.32
CA VAL A 294 -5.56 -33.12 -44.76
C VAL A 294 -4.55 -32.03 -45.12
N LYS A 295 -4.44 -30.97 -44.31
CA LYS A 295 -3.45 -29.91 -44.51
C LYS A 295 -2.02 -30.41 -44.31
N ALA A 296 -1.76 -31.22 -43.28
CA ALA A 296 -0.46 -31.85 -43.07
C ALA A 296 -0.08 -32.82 -44.20
N GLY A 297 -1.05 -33.43 -44.88
CA GLY A 297 -0.81 -34.26 -46.06
C GLY A 297 -0.46 -33.47 -47.34
N SER A 298 -0.79 -32.17 -47.39
CA SER A 298 -0.58 -31.32 -48.57
C SER A 298 0.50 -30.25 -48.39
N ASP A 299 0.87 -29.90 -47.16
CA ASP A 299 1.90 -28.92 -46.83
C ASP A 299 2.99 -29.54 -45.92
N PRO A 300 4.19 -29.81 -46.47
CA PRO A 300 5.31 -30.38 -45.73
C PRO A 300 5.84 -29.49 -44.60
N VAL A 301 5.72 -28.16 -44.72
CA VAL A 301 6.19 -27.19 -43.71
C VAL A 301 5.23 -27.24 -42.51
N PHE A 302 3.94 -27.26 -42.79
CA PHE A 302 2.91 -27.42 -41.78
C PHE A 302 3.01 -28.79 -41.08
N ALA A 303 3.24 -29.88 -41.82
CA ALA A 303 3.44 -31.20 -41.26
C ALA A 303 4.61 -31.26 -40.27
N LYS A 304 5.73 -30.61 -40.62
CA LYS A 304 6.90 -30.49 -39.74
C LYS A 304 6.59 -29.66 -38.49
N ALA A 305 5.85 -28.56 -38.63
CA ALA A 305 5.44 -27.73 -37.50
C ALA A 305 4.55 -28.52 -36.52
N VAL A 306 3.54 -29.25 -37.02
CA VAL A 306 2.67 -30.11 -36.18
C VAL A 306 3.45 -31.20 -35.44
N GLY A 307 4.49 -31.76 -36.06
CA GLY A 307 5.34 -32.79 -35.43
C GLY A 307 6.44 -32.27 -34.50
N THR A 308 6.68 -30.96 -34.43
CA THR A 308 7.76 -30.38 -33.63
C THR A 308 7.22 -29.87 -32.28
N PRO A 309 7.67 -30.41 -31.13
CA PRO A 309 7.23 -29.93 -29.81
C PRO A 309 7.52 -28.44 -29.61
N GLY A 310 6.55 -27.71 -29.04
CA GLY A 310 6.69 -26.29 -28.71
C GLY A 310 6.32 -25.32 -29.84
N THR A 311 5.92 -25.82 -31.01
CA THR A 311 5.29 -24.97 -32.04
C THR A 311 3.81 -24.71 -31.71
N PRO A 312 3.25 -23.59 -32.18
CA PRO A 312 1.82 -23.31 -32.06
C PRO A 312 0.94 -24.42 -32.65
N GLU A 313 1.36 -25.00 -33.78
CA GLU A 313 0.64 -26.06 -34.49
C GLU A 313 0.63 -27.39 -33.71
N ASN A 314 1.74 -27.73 -33.04
CA ASN A 314 1.82 -28.91 -32.19
C ASN A 314 0.97 -28.76 -30.91
N ALA A 315 0.99 -27.58 -30.29
CA ALA A 315 0.16 -27.27 -29.12
C ALA A 315 -1.34 -27.39 -29.46
N ARG A 316 -1.75 -26.85 -30.62
CA ARG A 316 -3.12 -26.95 -31.12
C ARG A 316 -3.52 -28.41 -31.39
N TRP A 317 -2.68 -29.17 -32.08
CA TRP A 317 -2.94 -30.59 -32.37
C TRP A 317 -3.17 -31.40 -31.10
N ASN A 318 -2.31 -31.23 -30.09
CA ASN A 318 -2.41 -31.94 -28.82
C ASN A 318 -3.69 -31.57 -28.05
N ARG A 319 -4.12 -30.30 -28.10
CA ARG A 319 -5.34 -29.88 -27.43
C ARG A 319 -6.60 -30.45 -28.10
N LEU A 320 -6.68 -30.37 -29.43
CA LEU A 320 -7.79 -30.95 -30.18
C LEU A 320 -7.85 -32.47 -29.99
N LEU A 321 -6.70 -33.15 -29.94
CA LEU A 321 -6.62 -34.56 -29.63
C LEU A 321 -7.15 -34.88 -28.24
N ASN A 322 -6.77 -34.10 -27.22
CA ASN A 322 -7.27 -34.28 -25.86
C ASN A 322 -8.78 -34.05 -25.76
N GLN A 323 -9.32 -33.02 -26.42
CA GLN A 323 -10.76 -32.72 -26.44
C GLN A 323 -11.57 -33.77 -27.20
N SER A 324 -11.09 -34.24 -28.36
CA SER A 324 -11.71 -35.32 -29.12
C SER A 324 -11.67 -36.64 -28.33
N THR A 325 -10.56 -36.93 -27.64
CA THR A 325 -10.43 -38.14 -26.82
C THR A 325 -11.36 -38.10 -25.61
N ALA A 326 -11.46 -36.96 -24.92
CA ALA A 326 -12.40 -36.78 -23.81
C ALA A 326 -13.86 -36.95 -24.26
N TYR A 327 -14.21 -36.46 -25.45
CA TYR A 327 -15.54 -36.65 -26.04
C TYR A 327 -15.82 -38.11 -26.44
N ALA A 328 -14.83 -38.81 -27.00
CA ALA A 328 -14.96 -40.23 -27.34
C ALA A 328 -15.14 -41.10 -26.07
N GLN A 329 -14.43 -40.77 -24.99
CA GLN A 329 -14.59 -41.43 -23.69
C GLN A 329 -15.96 -41.15 -23.05
N GLN A 330 -16.47 -39.92 -23.17
CA GLN A 330 -17.83 -39.57 -22.69
C GLN A 330 -18.93 -40.29 -23.48
N GLN A 331 -18.76 -40.49 -24.80
CA GLN A 331 -19.71 -41.26 -25.61
C GLN A 331 -19.69 -42.76 -25.27
N GLN A 332 -18.54 -43.32 -24.91
CA GLN A 332 -18.43 -44.72 -24.48
C GLN A 332 -18.97 -44.97 -23.07
N ALA A 333 -18.98 -43.96 -22.20
CA ALA A 333 -19.56 -44.06 -20.85
C ALA A 333 -21.08 -43.82 -20.82
N ALA A 334 -21.67 -43.30 -21.90
CA ALA A 334 -23.09 -42.98 -22.01
C ALA A 334 -23.90 -43.98 -22.87
N GLY A 335 -23.27 -45.06 -23.34
CA GLY A 335 -23.90 -46.19 -24.05
C GLY A 335 -23.78 -47.47 -23.24
#